data_AF-A0AAW7SMD5-F1
#
_entry.id   AF-A0AAW7SMD5-F1
#
_cell.length_a   1.000
_cell.length_b   1.000
_cell.length_c   1.000
_cell.angle_alpha   90.00
_cell.angle_beta   90.00
_cell.angle_gamma   90.00
#
_symmetry.space_group_name_H-M   'P 1'
#
loop_
_entity.id
_entity.type
_entity.pdbx_description
1 polymer ?
#
loop_
_entity_poly.entity_id
_entity_poly.type
_entity_poly.pdbx_seq_one_letter_code
_entity_poly.pdbx_strand_id
1 'polypeptide(L)'
;LDRAGLPWRERFTGGGVAAVSAAAAAGLAVCPLARRVAPRTLVDVGAKFGLPALPQSQVVLYSRVRDARAAAALRRFADSLAISA
;
A
#
# COMPACT_ATOMS: atom_id res chain seq x y z
N LEU A 1 4.57 -15.04 -1.47
CA LEU A 1 5.71 -15.68 -2.17
C LEU A 1 5.47 -17.18 -2.32
N ASP A 2 4.75 -17.79 -1.37
CA ASP A 2 4.35 -19.20 -1.40
C ASP A 2 3.62 -19.60 -2.68
N ARG A 3 2.61 -18.83 -3.11
CA ARG A 3 1.90 -19.09 -4.38
C ARG A 3 2.80 -19.05 -5.62
N ALA A 4 3.92 -18.33 -5.54
CA ALA A 4 4.90 -18.25 -6.63
C ALA A 4 6.05 -19.27 -6.46
N GLY A 5 6.02 -20.11 -5.41
CA GLY A 5 7.08 -21.08 -5.13
C GLY A 5 8.44 -20.46 -4.78
N LEU A 6 8.47 -19.16 -4.43
CA LEU A 6 9.73 -18.46 -4.12
C LEU A 6 10.11 -18.67 -2.65
N PRO A 7 11.33 -19.16 -2.35
CA PRO A 7 11.76 -19.35 -0.98
C PRO A 7 11.90 -18.00 -0.30
N TRP A 8 11.40 -17.91 0.93
CA TRP A 8 11.49 -16.71 1.74
C TRP A 8 11.64 -17.07 3.21
N ARG A 9 12.04 -16.08 4.00
CA ARG A 9 12.07 -16.17 5.46
C ARG A 9 11.62 -14.86 6.05
N GLU A 10 10.88 -14.93 7.15
CA GLU A 10 10.53 -13.73 7.91
C GLU A 10 11.79 -13.19 8.57
N ARG A 11 12.12 -11.92 8.30
CA ARG A 11 13.27 -11.22 8.91
C ARG A 11 12.86 -10.19 9.94
N PHE A 12 11.67 -9.63 9.82
CA PHE A 12 11.18 -8.59 10.69
C PHE A 12 9.65 -8.55 10.63
N THR A 13 9.03 -8.43 11.79
CA THR A 13 7.59 -8.19 11.96
C THR A 13 7.42 -6.98 12.86
N GLY A 14 6.56 -6.04 12.47
CA GLY A 14 6.36 -4.78 13.19
C GLY A 14 4.92 -4.32 13.13
N GLY A 15 4.55 -3.40 14.02
CA GLY A 15 3.15 -2.97 14.24
C GLY A 15 2.50 -2.15 13.12
N GLY A 16 3.09 -2.08 11.93
CA GLY A 16 2.49 -1.39 10.78
C GLY A 16 3.46 -1.08 9.65
N VAL A 17 2.93 -0.46 8.60
CA VAL A 17 3.67 -0.13 7.36
C VAL A 17 4.92 0.72 7.64
N ALA A 18 4.82 1.72 8.52
CA ALA A 18 5.95 2.58 8.86
C ALA A 18 7.14 1.81 9.43
N ALA A 19 6.89 0.85 10.33
CA ALA A 19 7.93 0.03 10.94
C ALA A 19 8.62 -0.87 9.89
N VAL A 20 7.83 -1.51 9.02
CA VAL A 20 8.34 -2.39 7.97
C VAL A 20 9.14 -1.60 6.92
N SER A 21 8.66 -0.42 6.51
CA SER A 21 9.38 0.48 5.61
C SER A 21 10.73 0.94 6.20
N ALA A 22 10.77 1.23 7.50
CA ALA A 22 12.01 1.59 8.19
C ALA A 22 13.01 0.41 8.23
N ALA A 23 12.54 -0.81 8.51
CA ALA A 23 13.38 -2.00 8.46
C ALA A 23 13.97 -2.24 7.07
N ALA A 24 13.19 -2.03 6.00
CA ALA A 24 13.68 -2.12 4.63
C ALA A 24 14.70 -1.00 4.30
N ALA A 25 14.45 0.23 4.75
CA ALA A 25 15.38 1.34 4.58
C ALA A 25 16.70 1.13 5.32
N ALA A 26 16.66 0.41 6.45
CA ALA A 26 17.84 -0.03 7.19
C ALA A 26 18.56 -1.24 6.54
N GLY A 27 18.06 -1.76 5.41
CA GLY A 27 18.67 -2.89 4.70
C GLY A 27 18.43 -4.26 5.32
N LEU A 28 17.47 -4.39 6.25
CA LEU A 28 17.22 -5.65 6.97
C LEU A 28 16.42 -6.67 6.15
N ALA A 29 15.57 -6.19 5.24
CA ALA A 29 14.65 -7.03 4.48
C ALA A 29 14.15 -6.35 3.20
N VAL A 30 13.52 -7.13 2.32
CA VAL A 30 12.65 -6.63 1.25
C VAL A 30 11.23 -6.57 1.79
N CYS A 31 10.47 -5.50 1.49
CA CYS A 31 9.08 -5.39 1.90
C CYS A 31 8.14 -5.04 0.73
N PRO A 32 6.89 -5.53 0.75
CA PRO A 32 5.88 -5.15 -0.22
C PRO A 32 5.29 -3.78 0.14
N LEU A 33 5.43 -2.80 -0.75
CA LEU A 33 4.89 -1.45 -0.55
C LEU A 33 4.21 -0.93 -1.82
N ALA A 34 3.10 -0.22 -1.64
CA ALA A 34 2.52 0.54 -2.72
C ALA A 34 3.46 1.69 -3.11
N ARG A 35 3.72 1.86 -4.41
CA ARG A 35 4.68 2.85 -4.93
C ARG A 35 4.44 4.27 -4.41
N ARG A 36 3.17 4.66 -4.19
CA ARG A 36 2.79 5.99 -3.67
C ARG A 36 3.23 6.27 -2.23
N VAL A 37 3.38 5.23 -1.40
CA VAL A 37 3.75 5.37 0.03
C VAL A 37 5.19 4.95 0.29
N ALA A 38 5.89 4.44 -0.71
CA ALA A 38 7.27 4.01 -0.57
C ALA A 38 8.18 5.23 -0.31
N PRO A 39 9.00 5.22 0.75
CA PRO A 39 10.02 6.24 0.95
C PRO A 39 10.95 6.33 -0.27
N ARG A 40 11.36 7.54 -0.64
CA ARG A 40 12.28 7.79 -1.77
C ARG A 40 13.66 7.12 -1.60
N THR A 41 14.01 6.75 -0.38
CA THR A 41 15.25 6.05 -0.04
C THR A 41 15.22 4.57 -0.40
N LEU A 42 14.05 4.00 -0.70
CA LEU A 42 13.92 2.62 -1.13
C LEU A 42 14.09 2.49 -2.64
N VAL A 43 14.62 1.34 -3.06
CA VAL A 43 14.71 0.94 -4.46
C VAL A 43 13.77 -0.22 -4.73
N ASP A 44 13.18 -0.24 -5.93
CA ASP A 44 12.39 -1.38 -6.39
C ASP A 44 13.34 -2.53 -6.77
N VAL A 45 13.16 -3.69 -6.14
CA VAL A 45 13.97 -4.88 -6.35
C VAL A 45 13.17 -6.04 -6.97
N GLY A 46 11.93 -5.79 -7.37
CA GLY A 46 11.03 -6.83 -7.88
C GLY A 46 11.63 -7.61 -9.05
N ALA A 47 12.05 -6.90 -10.10
CA ALA A 47 12.67 -7.52 -11.27
C ALA A 47 13.99 -8.24 -10.92
N LYS A 48 14.82 -7.65 -10.06
CA LYS A 48 16.12 -8.20 -9.65
C LYS A 48 16.01 -9.57 -8.98
N PHE A 49 14.96 -9.77 -8.19
CA PHE A 49 14.73 -11.02 -7.45
C PHE A 49 13.61 -11.88 -8.05
N GLY A 50 13.11 -11.55 -9.24
CA GLY A 50 12.01 -12.28 -9.87
C GLY A 50 10.72 -12.30 -9.04
N LEU A 51 10.47 -11.25 -8.26
CA LEU A 51 9.32 -11.20 -7.35
C LEU A 51 8.02 -10.98 -8.15
N PRO A 52 6.92 -11.63 -7.74
CA PRO A 52 5.63 -11.39 -8.36
C PRO A 52 5.19 -9.93 -8.15
N ALA A 53 4.48 -9.40 -9.13
CA ALA A 53 3.86 -8.08 -9.01
C ALA A 53 2.88 -8.05 -7.84
N LEU A 54 2.86 -6.94 -7.11
CA LEU A 54 1.88 -6.73 -6.06
C LEU A 54 0.50 -6.48 -6.69
N PRO A 55 -0.57 -7.09 -6.15
CA PRO A 55 -1.91 -6.79 -6.60
C PRO A 55 -2.24 -5.32 -6.30
N GLN A 56 -3.16 -4.74 -7.09
CA GLN A 56 -3.63 -3.40 -6.81
C GLN A 56 -4.38 -3.35 -5.47
N SER A 57 -4.06 -2.34 -4.66
CA SER A 57 -4.81 -2.03 -3.44
C SER A 57 -6.01 -1.15 -3.78
N GLN A 58 -7.19 -1.52 -3.29
CA GLN A 58 -8.41 -0.73 -3.42
C GLN A 58 -8.68 0.00 -2.10
N VAL A 59 -8.96 1.31 -2.19
CA VAL A 59 -9.42 2.12 -1.06
C VAL A 59 -10.88 2.48 -1.31
N VAL A 60 -11.75 2.19 -0.35
CA VAL A 60 -13.21 2.38 -0.49
C VAL A 60 -13.69 3.32 0.61
N LEU A 61 -14.46 4.34 0.21
CA LEU A 61 -15.13 5.24 1.13
C LEU A 61 -16.49 4.66 1.52
N TYR A 62 -16.62 4.21 2.77
CA TYR A 62 -17.90 3.77 3.33
C TYR A 62 -18.61 4.94 4.01
N SER A 63 -19.91 5.08 3.76
CA SER A 63 -20.74 6.09 4.41
C SER A 63 -22.14 5.57 4.68
N ARG A 64 -22.79 6.11 5.72
CA ARG A 64 -24.16 5.78 6.13
C ARG A 64 -25.10 6.98 6.08
N VAL A 65 -24.69 8.08 5.44
CA VAL A 65 -25.52 9.28 5.31
C VAL A 65 -26.77 8.98 4.49
N ARG A 66 -27.90 9.60 4.87
CA ARG A 66 -29.22 9.35 4.26
C ARG A 66 -29.92 10.62 3.81
N ASP A 67 -29.60 11.77 4.40
CA ASP A 67 -30.19 13.04 3.99
C ASP A 67 -29.49 13.59 2.73
N ALA A 68 -30.27 14.29 1.90
CA ALA A 68 -29.80 14.77 0.59
C ALA A 68 -28.64 15.76 0.70
N ARG A 69 -28.60 16.58 1.76
CA ARG A 69 -27.55 17.59 1.96
C ARG A 69 -26.21 16.93 2.28
N ALA A 70 -26.19 15.97 3.21
CA ALA A 70 -24.97 15.23 3.55
C ALA A 70 -24.51 14.35 2.38
N ALA A 71 -25.44 13.74 1.62
CA ALA A 71 -25.08 13.00 0.42
C ALA A 71 -24.41 13.89 -0.64
N ALA A 72 -24.91 15.10 -0.85
CA ALA A 72 -24.30 16.06 -1.76
C ALA A 72 -22.90 16.50 -1.31
N ALA A 73 -22.69 16.72 0.00
CA ALA A 73 -21.38 17.04 0.56
C ALA A 73 -20.39 15.87 0.40
N LEU A 74 -20.84 14.65 0.71
CA LEU A 74 -20.05 13.43 0.55
C LEU A 74 -19.62 13.22 -0.91
N ARG A 75 -20.52 13.47 -1.87
CA ARG A 75 -20.19 13.37 -3.30
C ARG A 75 -19.08 14.35 -3.68
N ARG A 76 -19.18 15.63 -3.30
CA ARG A 76 -18.13 16.62 -3.58
C ARG A 76 -16.77 16.21 -2.98
N PHE A 77 -16.78 15.66 -1.77
CA PHE A 77 -15.56 15.14 -1.15
C PHE A 77 -15.00 13.94 -1.93
N ALA A 78 -15.85 12.98 -2.30
CA ALA A 78 -15.42 11.83 -3.09
C ALA A 78 -14.83 12.24 -4.45
N ASP A 79 -15.44 13.21 -5.12
CA ASP A 79 -14.93 13.74 -6.39
C ASP A 79 -13.54 14.39 -6.22
N SER A 80 -13.28 15.06 -5.09
CA SER A 80 -11.95 15.62 -4.78
C SER A 80 -10.86 14.55 -4.60
N LEU A 81 -11.24 13.37 -4.09
CA LEU A 81 -10.32 12.24 -3.94
C LEU A 81 -10.02 11.57 -5.29
N ALA A 82 -11.00 11.53 -6.20
CA ALA A 82 -10.83 10.94 -7.52
C ALA A 82 -9.87 11.73 -8.43
N ILE A 83 -9.71 13.04 -8.20
CA ILE A 83 -8.77 13.90 -8.94
C ILE A 83 -7.32 13.67 -8.51
N SER A 84 -7.09 13.17 -7.30
CA SER A 84 -5.75 12.96 -6.71
C SER A 84 -5.25 11.52 -6.81
N ALA A 85 -6.03 10.62 -7.41
CA ALA A 85 -5.74 9.20 -7.58
C ALA A 85 -5.20 8.90 -8.99
#